data_AF-F0IZA3-F1
#
_entry.id   AF-F0IZA3-F1
#
_cell.length_a   1.000
_cell.length_b   1.000
_cell.length_c   1.000
_cell.angle_alpha   90.00
_cell.angle_beta   90.00
_cell.angle_gamma   90.00
#
_symmetry.space_group_name_H-M   'P 1'
#
loop_
_entity.id
_entity.type
_entity.pdbx_description
1 polymer ?
#
loop_
_entity_poly.entity_id
_entity_poly.type
_entity_poly.pdbx_seq_one_letter_code
_entity_poly.pdbx_strand_id
1 'polypeptide(L)'
;MILALVIFLLSNRAPVAVSFFPFGTLGSAVLGAIVLIAFGLGMLLGMLIHVPHRLRAQRRAKRAERQLAALRAQPPAPQAPADETISLPPAV
;
A
#
# COMPACT_ATOMS: atom_id res chain seq x y z
N MET A 1 13.11 5.32 19.57
CA MET A 1 12.98 6.64 18.92
C MET A 1 12.09 7.60 19.70
N ILE A 2 10.86 7.22 20.08
CA ILE A 2 9.97 8.11 20.86
C ILE A 2 10.63 8.59 22.17
N LEU A 3 11.25 7.69 22.94
CA LEU A 3 11.94 8.07 24.18
C LEU A 3 13.06 9.10 23.96
N ALA A 4 13.84 8.96 22.87
CA ALA A 4 14.88 9.93 22.52
C ALA A 4 14.29 11.31 22.18
N LEU A 5 13.15 11.36 21.48
CA LEU A 5 12.43 12.61 21.21
C LEU A 5 11.91 13.27 22.49
N VAL A 6 11.43 12.46 23.45
CA VAL A 6 10.99 12.97 24.76
C VAL A 6 12.16 13.55 25.53
N ILE A 7 13.31 12.86 25.58
CA ILE A 7 14.53 13.35 26.22
C ILE A 7 15.02 14.63 25.54
N PHE A 8 15.00 14.67 24.20
CA PHE A 8 15.37 15.85 23.42
C PHE A 8 14.45 17.04 23.73
N LEU A 9 13.14 16.83 23.79
CA LEU A 9 12.16 17.84 24.17
C LEU A 9 12.40 18.37 25.58
N LEU A 10 12.71 17.49 26.52
CA LEU A 10 12.97 17.87 27.90
C LEU A 10 14.29 18.64 28.08
N SER A 11 15.33 18.28 27.32
CA SER A 11 16.64 18.92 27.39
C SER A 11 16.69 20.24 26.62
N ASN A 12 15.93 20.36 25.52
CA ASN A 12 15.96 21.51 24.63
C ASN A 12 14.68 22.33 24.74
N ARG A 13 14.40 22.85 25.95
CA ARG A 13 13.22 23.69 26.28
C ARG A 13 13.41 25.18 25.99
N ALA A 14 14.57 25.60 25.51
CA ALA A 14 14.81 26.98 25.18
C ALA A 14 13.81 27.45 24.09
N PRO A 15 13.14 28.60 24.29
CA PRO A 15 12.23 29.13 23.30
C PRO A 15 13.01 29.64 22.08
N VAL A 16 12.61 29.20 20.89
CA VAL A 16 13.19 29.60 19.60
C VAL A 16 12.12 30.31 18.79
N ALA A 17 12.50 31.43 18.17
CA ALA A 17 11.62 32.16 17.25
C ALA A 17 11.39 31.35 15.98
N VAL A 18 10.12 31.13 15.65
CA VAL A 18 9.70 30.40 14.46
C VAL A 18 9.20 31.41 13.44
N SER A 19 9.86 31.44 12.28
CA SER A 19 9.45 32.25 11.14
C SER A 19 9.16 31.36 9.95
N PHE A 20 8.09 31.69 9.22
CA PHE A 20 7.75 31.04 7.96
C PHE A 20 7.71 32.10 6.87
N PHE A 21 8.49 31.89 5.82
CA PHE A 21 8.43 32.74 4.65
C PHE A 21 7.16 32.42 3.82
N PRO A 22 6.44 33.41 3.27
CA PRO A 22 6.63 34.87 3.37
C PRO A 22 5.90 35.52 4.57
N PHE A 23 5.23 34.73 5.41
CA PHE A 23 4.33 35.19 6.48
C PHE A 23 5.02 35.84 7.69
N GLY A 24 6.35 35.74 7.80
CA GLY A 24 7.13 36.33 8.89
C GLY A 24 7.17 35.46 10.15
N THR A 25 7.39 36.09 11.31
CA THR A 25 7.52 35.39 12.60
C THR A 25 6.15 35.00 13.14
N LEU A 26 5.91 33.70 13.31
CA LEU A 26 4.64 33.16 13.81
C LEU A 26 4.56 33.11 15.33
N GLY A 27 5.72 33.09 16.01
CA GLY A 27 5.80 33.06 17.46
C GLY A 27 7.06 32.38 17.95
N SER A 28 7.12 32.10 19.25
CA SER A 28 8.20 31.32 19.86
C SER A 28 7.68 29.95 20.29
N ALA A 29 8.43 28.91 19.96
CA ALA A 29 8.14 27.55 20.40
C ALA A 29 9.40 26.86 20.90
N VAL A 30 9.20 25.81 21.71
CA VAL A 30 10.30 24.96 22.16
C VAL A 30 10.80 24.12 20.98
N LEU A 31 12.12 24.10 20.75
CA LEU A 31 12.72 23.40 19.61
C LEU A 31 12.31 21.92 19.55
N GLY A 32 12.31 21.24 20.70
CA GLY A 32 11.87 19.85 20.77
C GLY A 32 10.41 19.64 20.37
N ALA A 33 9.52 20.61 20.63
CA ALA A 33 8.12 20.51 20.24
C ALA A 33 7.96 20.61 18.72
N ILE A 34 8.74 21.49 18.09
CA ILE A 34 8.80 21.63 16.62
C ILE A 34 9.23 20.31 15.98
N VAL A 35 10.33 19.73 16.46
CA VAL A 35 10.85 18.45 15.94
C VAL A 35 9.84 17.32 16.11
N LEU A 36 9.19 17.23 17.27
CA LEU A 36 8.19 16.20 17.55
C LEU A 36 6.98 16.31 16.61
N ILE A 37 6.46 17.53 16.41
CA ILE A 37 5.34 17.78 15.50
C ILE A 37 5.74 17.45 14.05
N ALA A 38 6.89 17.92 13.60
CA ALA A 38 7.39 17.67 12.24
C ALA A 38 7.57 16.16 11.99
N PHE A 39 8.14 15.43 12.95
CA PHE A 39 8.28 13.97 12.88
C PHE A 39 6.93 13.27 12.82
N GLY A 40 5.99 13.66 13.69
CA GLY A 40 4.63 13.11 13.70
C GLY A 40 3.90 13.31 12.37
N LEU A 41 3.99 14.52 11.81
CA LEU A 41 3.43 14.83 10.49
C LEU A 41 4.09 14.01 9.38
N GLY A 42 5.42 13.94 9.36
CA GLY A 42 6.16 13.15 8.38
C GLY A 42 5.78 11.66 8.42
N MET A 43 5.62 11.10 9.63
CA MET A 43 5.17 9.72 9.80
C MET A 43 3.73 9.53 9.31
N LEU A 44 2.84 10.48 9.61
CA LEU A 44 1.44 10.43 9.19
C LEU A 44 1.32 10.50 7.65
N LEU A 45 2.05 11.43 7.02
CA LEU A 45 2.13 11.56 5.57
C LEU A 45 2.75 10.32 4.93
N GLY A 46 3.86 9.83 5.47
CA GLY A 46 4.53 8.63 5.00
C GLY A 46 3.60 7.41 5.03
N MET A 47 2.84 7.25 6.12
CA MET A 47 1.85 6.20 6.26
C MET A 47 0.69 6.38 5.25
N LEU A 48 0.18 7.60 5.10
CA LEU A 48 -0.90 7.90 4.17
C LEU A 48 -0.50 7.61 2.70
N ILE A 49 0.78 7.78 2.35
CA ILE A 49 1.31 7.45 1.02
C ILE A 49 1.54 5.94 0.85
N HIS A 50 2.08 5.25 1.87
CA HIS A 50 2.43 3.83 1.78
C HIS A 50 1.23 2.88 1.86
N VAL A 51 0.22 3.19 2.69
CA VAL A 51 -0.98 2.37 2.89
C VAL A 51 -1.75 2.10 1.58
N PRO A 52 -2.10 3.10 0.73
CA PRO A 52 -2.84 2.84 -0.50
C PRO A 52 -2.06 1.98 -1.48
N HIS A 53 -0.73 2.08 -1.53
CA HIS A 53 0.11 1.24 -2.39
C HIS A 53 -0.01 -0.24 -2.01
N ARG A 54 0.08 -0.54 -0.70
CA ARG A 54 -0.05 -1.91 -0.18
C ARG A 54 -1.46 -2.46 -0.35
N LEU A 55 -2.49 -1.64 -0.13
CA LEU A 55 -3.88 -2.04 -0.37
C LEU A 55 -4.15 -2.36 -1.84
N ARG A 56 -3.59 -1.56 -2.78
CA ARG A 56 -3.72 -1.83 -4.22
C ARG A 56 -3.06 -3.15 -4.61
N ALA A 57 -1.87 -3.43 -4.08
CA ALA A 57 -1.18 -4.70 -4.31
C ALA A 57 -1.99 -5.90 -3.77
N GLN A 58 -2.50 -5.83 -2.53
CA GLN A 58 -3.34 -6.88 -1.95
C GLN A 58 -4.64 -7.10 -2.74
N ARG A 59 -5.29 -6.02 -3.20
CA ARG A 59 -6.50 -6.12 -4.04
C ARG A 59 -6.21 -6.82 -5.38
N ARG A 60 -5.04 -6.58 -5.98
CA ARG A 60 -4.64 -7.26 -7.22
C ARG A 60 -4.41 -8.75 -6.99
N ALA A 61 -3.72 -9.12 -5.91
CA ALA A 61 -3.53 -10.53 -5.52
C ALA A 61 -4.86 -11.25 -5.34
N LYS A 62 -5.80 -10.64 -4.60
CA LYS A 62 -7.13 -11.23 -4.36
C LYS A 62 -7.98 -11.35 -5.64
N ARG A 63 -7.76 -10.49 -6.64
CA ARG A 63 -8.41 -10.59 -7.96
C ARG A 63 -7.81 -11.75 -8.78
N ALA A 64 -6.49 -11.93 -8.76
CA ALA A 64 -5.83 -13.04 -9.43
C ALA A 64 -6.28 -14.39 -8.84
N GLU A 65 -6.36 -14.51 -7.51
CA GLU A 65 -6.88 -15.71 -6.84
C GLU A 65 -8.31 -16.05 -7.28
N ARG A 66 -9.18 -15.04 -7.39
CA ARG A 66 -10.56 -15.23 -7.88
C ARG A 66 -10.62 -15.67 -9.33
N GLN A 67 -9.74 -15.17 -10.19
CA GLN A 67 -9.65 -15.59 -11.59
C GLN A 67 -9.17 -17.05 -11.70
N LEU A 68 -8.15 -17.44 -10.92
CA LEU A 68 -7.72 -18.85 -10.84
C LEU A 68 -8.84 -19.76 -10.31
N ALA A 69 -9.59 -19.32 -9.31
CA ALA A 69 -10.72 -20.09 -8.78
C ALA A 69 -11.84 -20.23 -9.83
N ALA A 70 -12.14 -19.16 -10.58
CA ALA A 70 -13.14 -19.21 -11.65
C ALA A 70 -12.72 -20.13 -12.81
N LEU A 71 -11.44 -20.11 -13.21
CA LEU A 71 -10.88 -21.00 -14.23
C LEU A 71 -10.93 -22.47 -13.79
N ARG A 72 -10.66 -22.77 -12.51
CA ARG A 72 -10.78 -24.13 -11.97
C ARG A 72 -12.22 -24.61 -11.79
N ALA A 73 -13.14 -23.69 -11.55
CA ALA A 73 -14.57 -23.98 -11.42
C ALA A 73 -15.27 -24.11 -12.79
N GLN A 74 -14.61 -23.71 -13.88
CA GLN A 74 -15.11 -23.96 -15.22
C GLN A 74 -15.07 -25.47 -15.48
N PRO A 75 -16.22 -26.11 -15.77
CA PRO A 75 -16.24 -27.51 -16.18
C PRO A 75 -15.36 -27.71 -17.41
N PRO A 76 -14.82 -28.92 -17.64
CA PRO A 76 -14.16 -29.23 -18.91
C PRO A 76 -15.11 -28.83 -20.04
N ALA A 77 -14.61 -28.07 -21.02
CA ALA A 77 -15.37 -27.80 -22.23
C ALA A 77 -15.88 -29.15 -22.76
N PRO A 78 -17.16 -29.28 -23.16
CA PRO A 78 -17.64 -30.49 -23.79
C PRO A 78 -16.66 -30.85 -24.91
N GLN A 79 -15.98 -32.00 -24.76
CA GLN A 79 -15.21 -32.56 -25.84
C GLN A 79 -16.22 -32.75 -26.97
N ALA A 80 -16.03 -32.03 -28.08
CA ALA A 80 -16.79 -32.27 -29.29
C ALA A 80 -16.71 -33.78 -29.56
N PRO A 81 -17.85 -34.45 -29.79
CA PRO A 81 -17.84 -35.88 -30.01
C PRO A 81 -16.85 -36.18 -31.12
N ALA A 82 -15.93 -37.11 -30.83
CA ALA A 82 -15.11 -37.76 -31.84
C ALA A 82 -16.05 -38.58 -32.73
N ASP A 83 -16.82 -37.89 -33.55
CA ASP A 83 -17.65 -38.45 -34.58
C ASP A 83 -16.85 -38.37 -35.88
N GLU A 84 -15.96 -39.35 -36.03
CA GLU A 84 -15.69 -39.95 -37.33
C GLU A 84 -14.96 -41.26 -37.05
N THR A 85 -15.78 -42.24 -36.66
CA THR A 85 -15.49 -43.64 -36.92
C THR A 85 -15.25 -43.75 -38.42
N ILE A 86 -13.99 -43.69 -38.85
CA ILE A 86 -13.58 -44.00 -40.22
C ILE A 86 -13.92 -45.49 -40.44
N SER A 87 -15.12 -45.73 -40.94
CA SER A 87 -15.56 -47.01 -41.47
C SER A 87 -14.90 -47.19 -42.84
N LEU A 88 -13.76 -47.88 -42.85
CA LEU A 88 -13.20 -48.39 -44.10
C LEU A 88 -14.14 -49.47 -44.67
N PRO A 89 -14.56 -49.37 -45.94
CA PRO A 89 -15.40 -50.38 -46.56
C PRO A 89 -14.64 -51.71 -46.73
N PRO A 90 -15.33 -52.88 -46.69
CA PRO A 90 -14.68 -54.17 -46.85
C PRO A 90 -14.20 -54.32 -48.30
N ALA A 91 -12.91 -54.60 -48.47
CA ALA A 91 -12.34 -54.99 -49.75
C ALA A 91 -12.76 -56.42 -50.06
N VAL A 92 -13.42 -56.60 -51.21
CA VAL A 92 -13.75 -57.89 -51.87
C VAL A 92 -12.54 -58.34 -52.68
#